data_AF-A0A9D6M4F6-F1
#
_entry.id   AF-A0A9D6M4F6-F1
#
_cell.length_a   1.000
_cell.length_b   1.000
_cell.length_c   1.000
_cell.angle_alpha   90.00
_cell.angle_beta   90.00
_cell.angle_gamma   90.00
#
_symmetry.space_group_name_H-M   'P 1'
#
loop_
_entity.id
_entity.type
_entity.pdbx_description
1 polymer ?
#
loop_
_entity_poly.entity_id
_entity_poly.type
_entity_poly.pdbx_seq_one_letter_code
_entity_poly.pdbx_strand_id
1 'polypeptide(L)'
;MRAVEAQAEAPHLDAATLIAQLAGHPDPRFREALIPLFIRRPEYSAVVPGLADSLKPPADTVLRHMYTAAVYLQRLWRGTLALYLGDFPLLPDYFGSHVFHLHSPGENFGESGLRALATLFKENTGDEWLSAYQSVMALLLDQLRLERQGARQTNI
;
A
#
# COMPACT_ATOMS: atom_id res chain seq x y z
N MET A 1 18.34 -45.19 9.68
CA MET A 1 17.42 -44.19 10.26
C MET A 1 17.84 -42.82 9.75
N ARG A 2 17.11 -42.25 8.78
CA ARG A 2 17.30 -40.88 8.32
C ARG A 2 16.26 -40.02 9.04
N ALA A 3 16.73 -38.98 9.73
CA ALA A 3 15.86 -37.98 10.33
C ALA A 3 15.10 -37.27 9.21
N VAL A 4 13.77 -37.26 9.31
CA VAL A 4 12.90 -36.41 8.52
C VAL A 4 13.02 -35.02 9.13
N GLU A 5 13.76 -34.13 8.46
CA GLU A 5 13.78 -32.71 8.80
C GLU A 5 12.37 -32.17 8.57
N ALA A 6 11.67 -31.88 9.66
CA ALA A 6 10.42 -31.15 9.65
C ALA A 6 10.70 -29.75 9.10
N GLN A 7 10.33 -29.51 7.85
CA GLN A 7 10.21 -28.16 7.32
C GLN A 7 9.21 -27.41 8.20
N ALA A 8 9.71 -26.45 8.98
CA ALA A 8 8.90 -25.55 9.78
C ALA A 8 8.01 -24.76 8.82
N GLU A 9 6.73 -25.12 8.77
CA GLU A 9 5.69 -24.39 8.06
C GLU A 9 5.59 -23.01 8.70
N ALA A 10 6.07 -21.97 8.01
CA ALA A 10 6.00 -20.60 8.51
C ALA A 10 4.53 -20.25 8.77
N PRO A 11 4.19 -19.64 9.92
CA PRO A 11 2.81 -19.32 10.24
C PRO A 11 2.22 -18.43 9.14
N HIS A 12 1.16 -18.90 8.50
CA HIS A 12 0.37 -18.10 7.56
C HIS A 12 -0.28 -16.95 8.34
N LEU A 13 0.35 -15.77 8.28
CA LEU A 13 -0.20 -14.56 8.87
C LEU A 13 -1.43 -14.15 8.05
N ASP A 14 -2.58 -14.01 8.71
CA ASP A 14 -3.78 -13.49 8.04
C ASP A 14 -3.58 -12.01 7.65
N ALA A 15 -4.31 -11.57 6.62
CA ALA A 15 -4.13 -10.23 6.05
C ALA A 15 -4.40 -9.13 7.09
N ALA A 16 -5.38 -9.30 7.96
CA ALA A 16 -5.75 -8.30 8.95
C ALA A 16 -4.64 -8.11 10.00
N THR A 17 -4.06 -9.21 10.47
CA THR A 17 -2.94 -9.24 11.41
C THR A 17 -1.69 -8.61 10.78
N LEU A 18 -1.37 -8.93 9.53
CA LEU A 18 -0.26 -8.30 8.81
C LEU A 18 -0.44 -6.78 8.74
N ILE A 19 -1.61 -6.33 8.28
CA ILE A 19 -1.91 -4.91 8.11
C ILE A 19 -1.86 -4.19 9.47
N ALA A 20 -2.45 -4.78 10.51
CA ALA A 20 -2.43 -4.23 11.86
C ALA A 20 -1.00 -4.07 12.39
N GLN A 21 -0.17 -5.09 12.22
CA GLN A 21 1.22 -5.07 12.67
C GLN A 21 2.04 -4.02 11.92
N LEU A 22 1.88 -3.91 10.60
CA LEU A 22 2.57 -2.89 9.80
C LEU A 22 2.11 -1.48 10.21
N ALA A 23 0.80 -1.26 10.37
CA ALA A 23 0.25 0.05 10.76
C ALA A 23 0.71 0.50 12.16
N GLY A 24 0.81 -0.44 13.10
CA GLY A 24 1.27 -0.19 14.47
C GLY A 24 2.79 -0.22 14.64
N HIS A 25 3.56 -0.52 13.60
CA HIS A 25 5.01 -0.68 13.71
C HIS A 25 5.71 0.67 14.01
N PRO A 26 6.70 0.71 14.92
CA PRO A 26 7.38 1.96 15.28
C PRO A 26 8.23 2.54 14.14
N ASP A 27 8.80 1.70 13.28
CA ASP A 27 9.60 2.14 12.13
C ASP A 27 8.68 2.60 10.96
N PRO A 28 8.81 3.84 10.46
CA PRO A 28 8.03 4.39 9.36
C PRO A 28 8.05 3.56 8.08
N ARG A 29 9.18 2.90 7.76
CA ARG A 29 9.32 2.13 6.52
C ARG A 29 8.38 0.92 6.48
N PHE A 30 8.09 0.34 7.63
CA PHE A 30 7.10 -0.74 7.73
C PHE A 30 5.68 -0.20 7.55
N ARG A 31 5.38 1.00 8.05
CA ARG A 31 4.09 1.65 7.81
C ARG A 31 3.91 1.97 6.33
N GLU A 32 4.95 2.51 5.69
CA GLU A 32 4.96 2.82 4.25
C GLU A 32 4.80 1.56 3.38
N ALA A 33 5.27 0.40 3.84
CA ALA A 33 5.09 -0.88 3.13
C ALA A 33 3.61 -1.28 2.94
N LEU A 34 2.68 -0.66 3.66
CA LEU A 34 1.24 -0.81 3.41
C LEU A 34 0.85 -0.36 1.99
N ILE A 35 1.49 0.69 1.45
CA ILE A 35 1.20 1.18 0.10
C ILE A 35 1.45 0.10 -0.97
N PRO A 36 2.69 -0.44 -1.11
CA PRO A 36 2.94 -1.48 -2.10
C PRO A 36 2.18 -2.77 -1.78
N LEU A 37 1.89 -3.07 -0.50
CA LEU A 37 1.05 -4.21 -0.12
C LEU A 37 -0.34 -4.11 -0.76
N PHE A 38 -1.04 -2.98 -0.60
CA PHE A 38 -2.37 -2.80 -1.18
C PHE A 38 -2.36 -2.75 -2.71
N ILE A 39 -1.33 -2.17 -3.32
CA ILE A 39 -1.21 -2.16 -4.79
C ILE A 39 -1.01 -3.58 -5.34
N ARG A 40 -0.19 -4.40 -4.68
CA ARG A 40 0.10 -5.78 -5.11
C ARG A 40 -1.00 -6.78 -4.75
N ARG A 41 -1.72 -6.53 -3.65
CA ARG A 41 -2.80 -7.40 -3.13
C ARG A 41 -4.08 -6.57 -2.92
N PRO A 42 -4.74 -6.07 -4.00
CA PRO A 42 -5.92 -5.24 -3.85
C PRO A 42 -7.07 -5.89 -3.09
N GLU A 43 -7.14 -7.22 -3.06
CA GLU A 43 -8.13 -7.98 -2.29
C GLU A 43 -8.01 -7.77 -0.78
N TYR A 44 -6.85 -7.31 -0.28
CA TYR A 44 -6.67 -6.95 1.13
C TYR A 44 -7.44 -5.68 1.51
N SER A 45 -7.94 -4.89 0.54
CA SER A 45 -8.80 -3.74 0.82
C SER A 45 -10.08 -4.13 1.56
N ALA A 46 -10.60 -5.35 1.37
CA ALA A 46 -11.86 -5.79 1.97
C ALA A 46 -11.88 -5.75 3.50
N VAL A 47 -10.72 -5.92 4.15
CA VAL A 47 -10.62 -5.89 5.62
C VAL A 47 -10.33 -4.50 6.18
N VAL A 48 -9.97 -3.53 5.33
CA VAL A 48 -9.44 -2.23 5.77
C VAL A 48 -10.43 -1.40 6.58
N PRO A 49 -11.72 -1.22 6.17
CA PRO A 49 -12.65 -0.40 6.95
C PRO A 49 -12.86 -0.95 8.37
N GLY A 50 -13.18 -2.24 8.49
CA GLY A 50 -13.41 -2.87 9.79
C GLY A 50 -12.14 -2.90 10.65
N LEU A 51 -10.98 -3.11 10.05
CA LEU A 51 -9.72 -3.07 10.77
C LEU A 51 -9.41 -1.67 11.30
N ALA A 52 -9.56 -0.63 10.47
CA ALA A 52 -9.32 0.75 10.86
C ALA A 52 -10.23 1.23 11.99
N ASP A 53 -11.44 0.67 12.11
CA ASP A 53 -12.36 0.98 13.22
C ASP A 53 -12.00 0.24 14.52
N SER A 54 -11.26 -0.88 14.43
CA SER A 54 -10.84 -1.69 15.58
C SER A 54 -9.48 -1.29 16.18
N LEU A 55 -8.63 -0.64 15.37
CA LEU A 55 -7.29 -0.23 15.78
C LEU A 55 -7.34 0.99 16.73
N LYS A 56 -6.37 1.05 17.65
CA LYS A 56 -6.17 2.22 18.51
C LYS A 56 -5.24 3.23 17.83
N PRO A 57 -5.38 4.54 18.13
CA PRO A 57 -4.38 5.52 17.73
C PRO A 57 -2.97 5.18 18.25
N PRO A 58 -1.91 5.45 17.46
CA PRO A 58 -1.93 6.11 16.14
C PRO A 58 -2.13 5.14 14.95
N ALA A 59 -2.27 3.84 15.19
CA ALA A 59 -2.25 2.82 14.12
C ALA A 59 -3.44 2.92 13.16
N ASP A 60 -4.61 3.32 13.66
CA ASP A 60 -5.80 3.56 12.82
C ASP A 60 -5.56 4.70 11.82
N THR A 61 -4.98 5.80 12.28
CA THR A 61 -4.68 6.99 11.48
C THR A 61 -3.66 6.66 10.41
N VAL A 62 -2.60 5.92 10.78
CA VAL A 62 -1.60 5.40 9.83
C VAL A 62 -2.26 4.52 8.77
N LEU A 63 -3.13 3.58 9.17
CA LEU A 63 -3.78 2.69 8.22
C LEU A 63 -4.63 3.48 7.21
N ARG A 64 -5.47 4.40 7.69
CA ARG A 64 -6.30 5.26 6.84
C ARG A 64 -5.45 6.07 5.88
N HIS A 65 -4.39 6.70 6.40
CA HIS A 65 -3.45 7.51 5.64
C HIS A 65 -2.75 6.74 4.53
N MET A 66 -2.07 5.64 4.87
CA MET A 66 -1.30 4.83 3.91
C MET A 66 -2.22 4.16 2.88
N TYR A 67 -3.40 3.69 3.30
CA TYR A 67 -4.39 3.13 2.38
C TYR A 67 -4.88 4.19 1.37
N THR A 68 -5.22 5.40 1.85
CA THR A 68 -5.65 6.49 0.98
C THR A 68 -4.54 6.89 0.00
N ALA A 69 -3.27 6.95 0.45
CA ALA A 69 -2.14 7.18 -0.44
C ALA A 69 -2.04 6.09 -1.53
N ALA A 70 -2.23 4.82 -1.17
CA ALA A 70 -2.24 3.70 -2.13
C ALA A 70 -3.35 3.83 -3.18
N VAL A 71 -4.57 4.23 -2.78
CA VAL A 71 -5.69 4.48 -3.70
C VAL A 71 -5.30 5.52 -4.76
N TYR A 72 -4.79 6.68 -4.34
CA TYR A 72 -4.43 7.74 -5.29
C TYR A 72 -3.20 7.37 -6.15
N LEU A 73 -2.18 6.74 -5.56
CA LEU A 73 -1.01 6.27 -6.31
C LEU A 73 -1.39 5.23 -7.37
N GLN A 74 -2.29 4.30 -7.04
CA GLN A 74 -2.74 3.28 -8.01
C GLN A 74 -3.44 3.92 -9.21
N ARG A 75 -4.20 5.02 -8.99
CA ARG A 75 -4.83 5.78 -10.08
C ARG A 75 -3.80 6.53 -10.92
N LEU A 76 -2.86 7.19 -10.26
CA LEU A 76 -1.84 8.01 -10.92
C LEU A 76 -0.92 7.16 -11.79
N TRP A 77 -0.57 5.97 -11.31
CA TRP A 77 0.35 5.06 -11.98
C TRP A 77 -0.34 3.90 -12.71
N ARG A 78 -1.66 3.97 -12.93
CA ARG A 78 -2.47 2.87 -13.47
C ARG A 78 -1.87 2.26 -14.74
N GLY A 79 -1.51 3.11 -15.71
CA GLY A 79 -0.94 2.67 -16.99
C GLY A 79 0.38 1.92 -16.80
N THR A 80 1.30 2.49 -16.00
CA THR A 80 2.59 1.87 -15.70
C THR A 80 2.43 0.56 -14.92
N LEU A 81 1.56 0.53 -13.91
CA LEU A 81 1.25 -0.68 -13.14
C LEU A 81 0.68 -1.79 -14.01
N ALA A 82 -0.21 -1.46 -14.97
CA ALA A 82 -0.81 -2.45 -15.86
C ALA A 82 0.22 -3.15 -16.74
N LEU A 83 1.33 -2.48 -17.09
CA LEU A 83 2.43 -3.12 -17.81
C LEU A 83 3.04 -4.27 -16.99
N TYR A 84 3.13 -4.15 -15.66
CA TYR A 84 3.79 -5.12 -14.80
C TYR A 84 2.82 -6.13 -14.17
N LEU A 85 1.66 -5.68 -13.73
CA LEU A 85 0.68 -6.48 -12.97
C LEU A 85 -0.43 -7.04 -13.86
N GLY A 86 -0.54 -6.61 -15.11
CA GLY A 86 -1.68 -6.95 -15.98
C GLY A 86 -2.95 -6.23 -15.56
N ASP A 87 -4.09 -6.90 -15.70
CA ASP A 87 -5.37 -6.39 -15.19
C ASP A 87 -5.46 -6.59 -13.68
N PHE A 88 -5.74 -5.51 -12.96
CA PHE A 88 -5.93 -5.52 -11.52
C PHE A 88 -7.15 -4.68 -11.12
N PRO A 89 -7.89 -5.08 -10.07
CA PRO A 89 -9.00 -4.30 -9.56
C PRO A 89 -8.49 -3.01 -8.90
N LEU A 90 -9.26 -1.94 -9.06
CA LEU A 90 -8.95 -0.65 -8.47
C LEU A 90 -9.33 -0.64 -7.00
N LEU A 91 -8.47 -0.06 -6.16
CA LEU A 91 -8.74 0.13 -4.75
C LEU A 91 -9.92 1.09 -4.56
N PRO A 92 -10.91 0.73 -3.72
CA PRO A 92 -12.02 1.61 -3.40
C PRO A 92 -11.58 2.74 -2.48
N ASP A 93 -12.20 3.92 -2.64
CA ASP A 93 -11.99 5.03 -1.71
C ASP A 93 -12.82 4.85 -0.44
N TYR A 94 -12.15 4.40 0.64
CA TYR A 94 -12.77 4.23 1.95
C TYR A 94 -12.54 5.39 2.89
N PHE A 95 -11.69 6.38 2.59
CA PHE A 95 -11.40 7.44 3.58
C PHE A 95 -11.13 8.81 2.95
N GLY A 96 -10.63 8.87 1.71
CA GLY A 96 -10.22 10.11 1.05
C GLY A 96 -11.34 11.14 1.03
N SER A 97 -12.48 10.80 0.43
CA SER A 97 -13.63 11.71 0.29
C SER A 97 -14.31 12.10 1.60
N HIS A 98 -14.54 11.16 2.53
CA HIS A 98 -15.40 11.40 3.69
C HIS A 98 -14.69 11.54 5.03
N VAL A 99 -13.46 11.02 5.18
CA VAL A 99 -12.65 11.23 6.39
C VAL A 99 -11.68 12.39 6.18
N PHE A 100 -11.02 12.45 5.03
CA PHE A 100 -10.00 13.47 4.75
C PHE A 100 -10.51 14.62 3.86
N HIS A 101 -11.77 14.58 3.41
CA HIS A 101 -12.40 15.60 2.57
C HIS A 101 -11.60 15.94 1.29
N LEU A 102 -11.01 14.91 0.68
CA LEU A 102 -10.18 15.03 -0.51
C LEU A 102 -10.99 14.89 -1.81
N HIS A 103 -10.37 15.35 -2.90
CA HIS A 103 -10.87 15.14 -4.26
C HIS A 103 -11.07 13.66 -4.61
N SER A 104 -12.01 13.38 -5.49
CA SER A 104 -12.23 12.00 -5.98
C SER A 104 -10.95 11.42 -6.59
N PRO A 105 -10.60 10.15 -6.34
CA PRO A 105 -9.44 9.51 -7.00
C PRO A 105 -9.54 9.42 -8.53
N GLY A 106 -10.73 9.67 -9.10
CA GLY A 106 -10.90 9.77 -10.56
C GLY A 106 -10.48 11.13 -11.14
N GLU A 107 -10.42 12.18 -10.34
CA GLU A 107 -10.03 13.52 -10.79
C GLU A 107 -8.52 13.62 -10.96
N ASN A 108 -8.07 14.19 -12.09
CA ASN A 108 -6.64 14.36 -12.42
C ASN A 108 -5.81 13.08 -12.17
N PHE A 109 -6.40 11.91 -12.47
CA PHE A 109 -5.80 10.60 -12.23
C PHE A 109 -5.34 10.38 -10.78
N GLY A 110 -5.99 11.02 -9.81
CA GLY A 110 -5.66 10.94 -8.39
C GLY A 110 -4.54 11.87 -7.93
N GLU A 111 -3.91 12.63 -8.81
CA GLU A 111 -2.81 13.54 -8.44
C GLU A 111 -3.26 14.65 -7.48
N SER A 112 -4.43 15.26 -7.73
CA SER A 112 -4.96 16.35 -6.90
C SER A 112 -5.20 15.86 -5.46
N GLY A 113 -5.83 14.71 -5.30
CA GLY A 113 -6.08 14.10 -3.99
C GLY A 113 -4.80 13.66 -3.30
N LEU A 114 -3.81 13.11 -4.02
CA LEU A 114 -2.51 12.73 -3.44
C LEU A 114 -1.75 13.95 -2.89
N ARG A 115 -1.74 15.06 -3.63
CA ARG A 115 -1.12 16.32 -3.19
C ARG A 115 -1.84 16.90 -1.98
N ALA A 116 -3.17 16.93 -1.99
CA ALA A 116 -3.96 17.39 -0.86
C ALA A 116 -3.73 16.53 0.39
N LEU A 117 -3.65 15.20 0.25
CA LEU A 117 -3.29 14.29 1.33
C LEU A 117 -1.89 14.57 1.88
N ALA A 118 -0.91 14.79 1.00
CA ALA A 118 0.46 15.12 1.42
C ALA A 118 0.50 16.43 2.23
N THR A 119 -0.21 17.46 1.79
CA THR A 119 -0.32 18.73 2.52
C THR A 119 -0.94 18.53 3.90
N LEU A 120 -2.08 17.81 3.97
CA LEU A 120 -2.78 17.54 5.23
C LEU A 120 -1.85 16.87 6.27
N PHE A 121 -1.09 15.86 5.87
CA PHE A 121 -0.21 15.16 6.81
C PHE A 121 1.09 15.91 7.08
N LYS A 122 1.57 16.73 6.15
CA LYS A 122 2.71 17.63 6.39
C LYS A 122 2.39 18.65 7.48
N GLU A 123 1.19 19.22 7.48
CA GLU A 123 0.74 20.17 8.50
C GLU A 123 0.71 19.53 9.91
N ASN A 124 0.39 18.24 9.98
CA ASN A 124 0.28 17.51 11.25
C ASN A 124 1.61 16.94 11.76
N THR A 125 2.55 16.62 10.87
CA THR A 125 3.79 15.88 11.22
C THR A 125 5.08 16.64 10.94
N GLY A 126 5.05 17.61 10.03
CA GLY A 126 6.23 18.32 9.51
C GLY A 126 6.93 17.62 8.34
N ASP A 127 6.54 16.39 7.99
CA ASP A 127 7.24 15.57 7.00
C ASP A 127 6.83 15.86 5.54
N GLU A 128 7.76 15.71 4.60
CA GLU A 128 7.53 15.87 3.15
C GLU A 128 6.90 14.60 2.53
N TRP A 129 5.61 14.40 2.80
CA TRP A 129 4.89 13.17 2.43
C TRP A 129 4.80 12.91 0.91
N LEU A 130 4.71 13.96 0.08
CA LEU A 130 4.61 13.75 -1.37
C LEU A 130 5.86 13.03 -1.91
N SER A 131 7.04 13.44 -1.44
CA SER A 131 8.32 12.82 -1.79
C SER A 131 8.42 11.39 -1.25
N ALA A 132 7.91 11.14 -0.04
CA ALA A 132 7.85 9.79 0.54
C ALA A 132 7.00 8.86 -0.34
N TYR A 133 5.79 9.27 -0.72
CA TYR A 133 4.91 8.47 -1.60
C TYR A 133 5.56 8.16 -2.95
N GLN A 134 6.20 9.16 -3.56
CA GLN A 134 6.91 8.99 -4.83
C GLN A 134 8.08 8.02 -4.70
N SER A 135 8.81 8.07 -3.59
CA SER A 135 9.93 7.17 -3.31
C SER A 135 9.45 5.73 -3.14
N VAL A 136 8.39 5.51 -2.37
CA VAL A 136 7.78 4.18 -2.19
C VAL A 136 7.31 3.62 -3.53
N MET A 137 6.66 4.44 -4.37
CA MET A 137 6.20 4.02 -5.69
C MET A 137 7.37 3.71 -6.63
N ALA A 138 8.43 4.51 -6.61
CA ALA A 138 9.63 4.27 -7.42
C ALA A 138 10.29 2.93 -7.05
N LEU A 139 10.42 2.64 -5.75
CA LEU A 139 10.95 1.35 -5.27
C LEU A 139 10.06 0.17 -5.70
N LEU A 140 8.73 0.30 -5.59
CA LEU A 140 7.81 -0.72 -6.06
C LEU A 140 7.98 -1.01 -7.56
N LEU A 141 8.05 0.04 -8.39
CA LEU A 141 8.21 -0.12 -9.83
C LEU A 141 9.54 -0.77 -10.20
N ASP A 142 10.63 -0.42 -9.51
CA ASP A 142 11.93 -1.05 -9.72
C ASP A 142 11.90 -2.54 -9.35
N GLN A 143 11.29 -2.87 -8.21
CA GLN A 143 11.10 -4.27 -7.81
C GLN A 143 10.30 -5.06 -8.86
N LEU A 144 9.16 -4.53 -9.34
CA LEU A 144 8.34 -5.19 -10.36
C LEU A 144 9.10 -5.38 -11.68
N ARG A 145 9.96 -4.43 -12.04
CA ARG A 145 10.82 -4.54 -13.21
C ARG A 145 11.83 -5.67 -13.05
N LEU A 146 12.50 -5.76 -11.90
CA LEU A 146 13.46 -6.83 -11.59
C LEU A 146 12.79 -8.22 -11.61
N GLU A 147 11.62 -8.37 -10.99
CA GLU A 147 10.84 -9.61 -10.99
C GLU A 147 10.52 -10.07 -12.43
N ARG A 148 10.14 -9.15 -13.31
CA ARG A 148 9.83 -9.45 -14.71
C ARG A 148 11.08 -9.84 -15.53
N GLN A 149 12.23 -9.23 -15.25
CA GLN A 149 13.48 -9.55 -15.92
C GLN A 149 13.99 -10.94 -15.51
N GLY A 150 13.92 -11.29 -14.22
CA GLY A 150 14.25 -12.64 -13.73
C GLY A 150 13.35 -13.72 -14.31
N ALA A 151 12.04 -13.47 -14.40
CA ALA A 151 11.08 -14.41 -15.00
C ALA A 151 11.37 -14.70 -16.49
N ARG A 152 11.95 -13.75 -17.23
CA ARG A 152 12.33 -13.94 -18.64
C ARG A 152 13.60 -14.77 -18.84
N GLN A 153 14.51 -14.80 -17.85
CA GLN A 153 15.77 -15.53 -17.96
C GLN A 153 15.64 -17.02 -17.62
N THR A 154 14.56 -17.44 -16.97
CA THR A 154 14.34 -18.83 -16.54
C THR A 154 13.60 -19.68 -17.60
N ASN A 155 13.16 -19.08 -18.70
CA ASN A 155 12.39 -19.72 -19.77
C ASN A 155 13.22 -20.02 -21.05
N ILE A 156 14.52 -20.24 -20.91
CA ILE A 156 15.46 -20.63 -22.00
C ILE A 156 16.14 -21.92 -21.57
#